data_AF-A0A955BS02-F1
#
_entry.id   AF-A0A955BS02-F1
#
_cell.length_a   1.000
_cell.length_b   1.000
_cell.length_c   1.000
_cell.angle_alpha   90.00
_cell.angle_beta   90.00
_cell.angle_gamma   90.00
#
_symmetry.space_group_name_H-M   'P 1'
#
loop_
_entity.id
_entity.type
_entity.pdbx_description
1 polymer ?
#
loop_
_entity_poly.entity_id
_entity_poly.type
_entity_poly.pdbx_seq_one_letter_code
_entity_poly.pdbx_strand_id
1 'polypeptide(L)'
;MKTFVAPAVAVALCVSMLAGKSAAVSVPITNYSFETPSAAGTYVLAPPDGWGGNPGANIFIEDIAAVGMSGGDGLQYLGLDNDGAYITQDLGVPFQAGMTYRVDLASAHRSGFTHGIAEFGVYSSNAIGTDLGTVGFMDLQGVWSGSGNPDGDDMYDVFRDASVLQTIGSGALGRTSKFSTGSTPPTGNVVVYIRKASGARVNLDNIRLDVSPSLLAGDVDDDGDVDLDDFNAIRDHFRTSVAARNLGDLTEDGRVGFDDFREWKNNYPFPLTGLNLAFLQGVPEPASWTLCGLALSVACGYRRFAGRRRN
;
A
#
# COMPACT_ATOMS: atom_id res chain seq x y z
N MET A 1 26.53 -4.92 -25.22
CA MET A 1 25.42 -5.25 -24.31
C MET A 1 24.78 -6.53 -24.83
N LYS A 2 25.01 -7.68 -24.19
CA LYS A 2 24.42 -8.96 -24.62
C LYS A 2 23.05 -9.09 -23.95
N THR A 3 21.98 -9.02 -24.73
CA THR A 3 20.61 -9.25 -24.25
C THR A 3 20.46 -10.75 -23.99
N PHE A 4 20.52 -11.16 -22.72
CA PHE A 4 20.15 -12.52 -22.33
C PHE A 4 18.62 -12.61 -22.40
N VAL A 5 18.10 -13.24 -23.45
CA VAL A 5 16.69 -13.61 -23.54
C VAL A 5 16.57 -15.00 -22.93
N ALA A 6 16.27 -15.08 -21.64
CA ALA A 6 15.84 -16.34 -21.03
C ALA A 6 14.55 -16.81 -21.73
N PRO A 7 14.34 -18.12 -21.94
CA PRO A 7 13.10 -18.63 -22.51
C PRO A 7 11.94 -18.26 -21.58
N ALA A 8 11.15 -17.26 -21.97
CA ALA A 8 9.96 -16.85 -21.23
C ALA A 8 8.93 -17.98 -21.30
N VAL A 9 8.78 -18.74 -20.22
CA VAL A 9 7.59 -19.55 -20.01
C VAL A 9 6.46 -18.55 -19.78
N ALA A 10 5.62 -18.33 -20.79
CA ALA A 10 4.44 -17.48 -20.67
C ALA A 10 3.47 -18.13 -19.69
N VAL A 11 3.59 -17.77 -18.41
CA VAL A 11 2.61 -18.10 -17.39
C VAL A 11 1.45 -17.14 -17.61
N ALA A 12 0.40 -17.62 -18.28
CA ALA A 12 -0.85 -16.89 -18.35
C ALA A 12 -1.46 -16.83 -16.94
N LEU A 13 -1.35 -15.68 -16.29
CA LEU A 13 -2.05 -15.41 -15.05
C LEU A 13 -3.55 -15.24 -15.36
N CYS A 14 -4.28 -16.35 -15.43
CA CYS A 14 -5.74 -16.32 -15.53
C CYS A 14 -6.30 -15.98 -14.14
N VAL A 15 -6.41 -14.68 -13.84
CA VAL A 15 -7.24 -14.21 -12.73
C VAL A 15 -8.70 -14.34 -13.17
N SER A 16 -9.27 -15.53 -13.00
CA SER A 16 -10.70 -15.73 -13.23
C SER A 16 -11.47 -15.02 -12.12
N MET A 17 -12.05 -13.86 -12.44
CA MET A 17 -12.96 -13.13 -11.55
C MET A 17 -14.28 -13.90 -11.39
N LEU A 18 -14.27 -14.92 -10.53
CA LEU A 18 -15.50 -15.47 -9.96
C LEU A 18 -15.90 -14.52 -8.81
N ALA A 19 -17.19 -14.16 -8.73
CA ALA A 19 -17.79 -13.20 -7.80
C ALA A 19 -17.71 -13.60 -6.31
N GLY A 20 -16.49 -13.85 -5.81
CA GLY A 20 -16.17 -14.06 -4.42
C GLY A 20 -14.89 -13.30 -4.12
N LYS A 21 -14.85 -12.63 -2.97
CA LYS A 21 -13.72 -11.86 -2.40
C LYS A 21 -12.41 -12.17 -3.11
N SER A 22 -12.01 -11.30 -4.01
CA SER A 22 -10.82 -11.56 -4.81
C SER A 22 -9.60 -11.47 -3.91
N ALA A 23 -9.02 -12.63 -3.61
CA ALA A 23 -7.80 -12.71 -2.83
C ALA A 23 -6.63 -12.22 -3.70
N ALA A 24 -5.66 -11.58 -3.05
CA ALA A 24 -4.41 -11.24 -3.72
C ALA A 24 -3.74 -12.52 -4.26
N VAL A 25 -3.33 -12.47 -5.53
CA VAL A 25 -2.64 -13.54 -6.24
C VAL A 25 -1.16 -13.19 -6.32
N SER A 26 -0.31 -14.08 -5.82
CA SER A 26 1.13 -13.91 -5.92
C SER A 26 1.63 -14.16 -7.35
N VAL A 27 2.44 -13.24 -7.88
CA VAL A 27 3.10 -13.38 -9.17
C VAL A 27 4.51 -13.94 -8.96
N PRO A 28 4.87 -15.07 -9.60
CA PRO A 28 6.18 -15.67 -9.42
C PRO A 28 7.32 -14.72 -9.83
N ILE A 29 8.30 -14.58 -8.93
CA ILE A 29 9.56 -13.86 -9.16
C ILE A 29 10.68 -14.90 -9.10
N THR A 30 11.51 -14.94 -10.15
CA THR A 30 12.66 -15.85 -10.20
C THR A 30 13.71 -15.38 -9.22
N ASN A 31 14.22 -16.29 -8.38
CA ASN A 31 15.31 -16.00 -7.44
C ASN A 31 14.96 -14.79 -6.54
N TYR A 32 13.74 -14.79 -5.99
CA TYR A 32 13.18 -13.68 -5.22
C TYR A 32 13.88 -13.42 -3.87
N SER A 33 14.61 -14.43 -3.38
CA SER A 33 15.47 -14.35 -2.19
C SER A 33 16.97 -14.46 -2.51
N PHE A 34 17.35 -14.28 -3.78
CA PHE A 34 18.75 -14.09 -4.20
C PHE A 34 19.73 -15.23 -3.85
N GLU A 35 19.26 -16.46 -3.71
CA GLU A 35 20.08 -17.61 -3.40
C GLU A 35 21.04 -18.05 -4.53
N THR A 36 20.93 -17.42 -5.70
CA THR A 36 21.78 -17.69 -6.86
C THR A 36 22.31 -16.41 -7.51
N PRO A 37 23.60 -16.34 -7.90
CA PRO A 37 24.63 -17.37 -7.68
C PRO A 37 24.98 -17.53 -6.20
N SER A 38 25.44 -18.71 -5.80
CA SER A 38 25.81 -18.95 -4.40
C SER A 38 27.08 -18.18 -4.01
N ALA A 39 27.00 -17.48 -2.89
CA ALA A 39 28.04 -16.71 -2.23
C ALA A 39 28.45 -17.35 -0.89
N ALA A 40 28.19 -18.65 -0.69
CA ALA A 40 28.38 -19.35 0.57
C ALA A 40 29.67 -18.96 1.31
N GLY A 41 29.52 -18.39 2.51
CA GLY A 41 30.61 -17.93 3.37
C GLY A 41 31.38 -16.69 2.89
N THR A 42 30.91 -15.98 1.85
CA THR A 42 31.58 -14.82 1.24
C THR A 42 30.57 -13.89 0.54
N TYR A 43 31.04 -13.11 -0.44
CA TYR A 43 30.21 -12.35 -1.38
C TYR A 43 30.62 -12.60 -2.84
N VAL A 44 29.68 -12.43 -3.75
CA VAL A 44 29.86 -12.51 -5.20
C VAL A 44 29.47 -11.18 -5.82
N LEU A 45 30.41 -10.53 -6.52
CA LEU A 45 30.17 -9.28 -7.22
C LEU A 45 29.54 -9.53 -8.60
N ALA A 46 28.26 -9.90 -8.61
CA ALA A 46 27.45 -10.10 -9.80
C ALA A 46 25.96 -9.82 -9.51
N PRO A 47 25.17 -9.47 -10.53
CA PRO A 47 23.71 -9.50 -10.42
C PRO A 47 23.22 -10.91 -10.05
N PRO A 48 22.10 -11.02 -9.30
CA PRO A 48 21.47 -12.31 -9.04
C PRO A 48 21.03 -13.00 -10.35
N ASP A 49 21.05 -14.33 -10.37
CA ASP A 49 20.58 -15.10 -11.52
C ASP A 49 19.11 -14.79 -11.80
N GLY A 50 18.77 -14.58 -13.08
CA GLY A 50 17.42 -14.17 -13.50
C GLY A 50 17.12 -12.67 -13.35
N TRP A 51 18.07 -11.86 -12.87
CA TRP A 51 17.91 -10.41 -12.75
C TRP A 51 18.82 -9.66 -13.73
N GLY A 52 18.26 -8.62 -14.36
CA GLY A 52 19.04 -7.58 -15.02
C GLY A 52 19.52 -6.54 -14.02
N GLY A 53 20.46 -5.68 -14.43
CA GLY A 53 20.90 -4.53 -13.65
C GLY A 53 21.76 -3.59 -14.48
N ASN A 54 22.07 -2.41 -13.95
CA ASN A 54 22.99 -1.52 -14.66
C ASN A 54 24.42 -2.07 -14.65
N PRO A 55 25.06 -2.18 -15.82
CA PRO A 55 26.45 -2.61 -15.89
C PRO A 55 27.36 -1.59 -15.17
N GLY A 56 28.28 -2.10 -14.33
CA GLY A 56 29.25 -1.28 -13.62
C GLY A 56 28.80 -0.76 -12.25
N ALA A 57 27.56 -1.02 -11.84
CA ALA A 57 27.16 -0.84 -10.45
C ALA A 57 27.76 -1.94 -9.56
N ASN A 58 28.08 -1.58 -8.32
CA ASN A 58 28.48 -2.53 -7.29
C ASN A 58 27.24 -3.26 -6.75
N ILE A 59 26.83 -4.29 -7.49
CA ILE A 59 25.72 -5.22 -7.20
C ILE A 59 26.36 -6.53 -6.77
N PHE A 60 25.99 -7.03 -5.59
CA PHE A 60 26.57 -8.26 -5.07
C PHE A 60 25.54 -9.12 -4.34
N ILE A 61 25.84 -10.41 -4.25
CA ILE A 61 25.17 -11.37 -3.36
C ILE A 61 26.12 -11.66 -2.21
N GLU A 62 25.64 -11.66 -0.97
CA GLU A 62 26.47 -11.91 0.22
C GLU A 62 25.77 -12.88 1.17
N ASP A 63 26.55 -13.75 1.80
CA ASP A 63 26.06 -14.71 2.79
C ASP A 63 25.68 -14.01 4.10
N ILE A 64 24.44 -14.24 4.55
CA ILE A 64 23.85 -13.62 5.75
C ILE A 64 24.69 -13.92 7.00
N ALA A 65 25.11 -15.19 7.18
CA ALA A 65 25.84 -15.61 8.36
C ALA A 65 27.30 -15.11 8.36
N ALA A 66 27.91 -14.98 7.17
CA ALA A 66 29.28 -14.48 7.03
C ALA A 66 29.45 -13.04 7.53
N VAL A 67 28.35 -12.27 7.59
CA VAL A 67 28.34 -10.88 8.03
C VAL A 67 27.69 -10.67 9.40
N GLY A 68 27.29 -11.75 10.07
CA GLY A 68 26.63 -11.70 11.37
C GLY A 68 25.18 -11.24 11.33
N MET A 69 24.55 -11.29 10.15
CA MET A 69 23.14 -10.94 9.99
C MET A 69 22.24 -12.17 10.19
N SER A 70 20.93 -11.95 10.30
CA SER A 70 19.92 -13.00 10.47
C SER A 70 18.56 -12.60 9.88
N GLY A 71 17.62 -13.53 9.86
CA GLY A 71 16.32 -13.35 9.18
C GLY A 71 16.43 -13.64 7.68
N GLY A 72 15.48 -13.12 6.90
CA GLY A 72 15.43 -13.34 5.45
C GLY A 72 14.87 -14.70 5.07
N ASP A 73 14.87 -14.99 3.77
CA ASP A 73 14.45 -16.28 3.21
C ASP A 73 15.62 -16.99 2.53
N GLY A 74 16.39 -17.74 3.32
CA GLY A 74 17.51 -18.52 2.84
C GLY A 74 18.81 -18.18 3.55
N LEU A 75 19.92 -18.18 2.82
CA LEU A 75 21.27 -17.97 3.34
C LEU A 75 21.91 -16.69 2.83
N GLN A 76 21.33 -16.03 1.84
CA GLN A 76 21.98 -14.94 1.11
C GLN A 76 21.06 -13.75 0.93
N TYR A 77 21.65 -12.62 0.58
CA TYR A 77 20.90 -11.41 0.28
C TYR A 77 21.54 -10.63 -0.86
N LEU A 78 20.76 -9.75 -1.47
CA LEU A 78 21.23 -8.77 -2.44
C LEU A 78 21.75 -7.52 -1.72
N GLY A 79 22.93 -7.06 -2.12
CA GLY A 79 23.41 -5.74 -1.78
C GLY A 79 23.63 -4.82 -2.98
N LEU A 80 23.33 -3.53 -2.79
CA LEU A 80 23.60 -2.45 -3.75
C LEU A 80 24.42 -1.36 -3.05
N ASP A 81 25.60 -1.01 -3.59
CA ASP A 81 26.51 -0.04 -2.93
C ASP A 81 26.53 1.34 -3.64
N ASN A 82 26.40 1.38 -4.96
CA ASN A 82 26.51 2.64 -5.72
C ASN A 82 25.17 3.39 -5.78
N ASP A 83 25.19 4.72 -5.67
CA ASP A 83 23.99 5.53 -5.94
C ASP A 83 23.52 5.29 -7.38
N GLY A 84 22.22 5.05 -7.55
CA GLY A 84 21.63 4.69 -8.83
C GLY A 84 21.93 3.26 -9.30
N ALA A 85 22.57 2.41 -8.48
CA ALA A 85 22.60 0.97 -8.73
C ALA A 85 21.17 0.44 -8.75
N TYR A 86 20.82 -0.37 -9.74
CA TYR A 86 19.50 -0.97 -9.84
C TYR A 86 19.54 -2.39 -10.39
N ILE A 87 18.51 -3.16 -10.03
CA ILE A 87 18.20 -4.45 -10.65
C ILE A 87 16.75 -4.48 -11.11
N THR A 88 16.48 -5.30 -12.13
CA THR A 88 15.14 -5.47 -12.70
C THR A 88 14.87 -6.90 -13.10
N GLN A 89 13.63 -7.34 -12.99
CA GLN A 89 13.18 -8.60 -13.57
C GLN A 89 11.86 -8.40 -14.31
N ASP A 90 11.87 -8.66 -15.61
CA ASP A 90 10.66 -8.78 -16.43
C ASP A 90 10.01 -10.12 -16.12
N LEU A 91 8.77 -10.09 -15.63
CA LEU A 91 8.06 -11.28 -15.19
C LEU A 91 7.35 -12.02 -16.34
N GLY A 92 7.36 -11.45 -17.54
CA GLY A 92 6.65 -12.01 -18.70
C GLY A 92 5.12 -11.97 -18.59
N VAL A 93 4.59 -11.28 -17.58
CA VAL A 93 3.15 -11.14 -17.33
C VAL A 93 2.71 -9.74 -17.76
N PRO A 94 1.69 -9.59 -18.64
CA PRO A 94 1.19 -8.27 -19.02
C PRO A 94 0.41 -7.60 -17.88
N PHE A 95 0.33 -6.27 -17.90
CA PHE A 95 -0.58 -5.56 -17.01
C PHE A 95 -2.04 -5.89 -17.36
N GLN A 96 -2.87 -6.05 -16.32
CA GLN A 96 -4.31 -6.25 -16.43
C GLN A 96 -5.03 -4.97 -16.01
N ALA A 97 -6.19 -4.69 -16.60
CA ALA A 97 -7.02 -3.55 -16.24
C ALA A 97 -7.66 -3.76 -14.86
N GLY A 98 -7.87 -2.69 -14.10
CA GLY A 98 -8.56 -2.75 -12.80
C GLY A 98 -7.83 -3.58 -11.75
N MET A 99 -6.50 -3.72 -11.84
CA MET A 99 -5.69 -4.45 -10.87
C MET A 99 -4.75 -3.52 -10.09
N THR A 100 -4.56 -3.84 -8.82
CA THR A 100 -3.52 -3.29 -7.93
C THR A 100 -2.37 -4.26 -7.79
N TYR A 101 -1.17 -3.77 -8.10
CA TYR A 101 0.10 -4.44 -7.96
C TYR A 101 0.79 -3.93 -6.69
N ARG A 102 1.09 -4.83 -5.77
CA ARG A 102 1.79 -4.52 -4.52
C ARG A 102 3.12 -5.24 -4.48
N VAL A 103 4.21 -4.47 -4.39
CA VAL A 103 5.55 -5.03 -4.15
C VAL A 103 5.87 -4.89 -2.67
N ASP A 104 6.32 -5.98 -2.08
CA ASP A 104 6.86 -6.05 -0.74
C ASP A 104 8.23 -6.73 -0.80
N LEU A 105 9.13 -6.37 0.11
CA LEU A 105 10.45 -6.98 0.19
C LEU A 105 11.04 -6.77 1.58
N ALA A 106 12.04 -7.58 1.94
CA ALA A 106 12.76 -7.47 3.19
C ALA A 106 14.02 -6.62 3.08
N SER A 107 14.35 -5.85 4.12
CA SER A 107 15.66 -5.23 4.25
C SER A 107 16.23 -5.36 5.65
N ALA A 108 17.55 -5.14 5.72
CA ALA A 108 18.28 -5.10 6.97
C ALA A 108 19.33 -3.99 6.94
N HIS A 109 19.52 -3.34 8.08
CA HIS A 109 20.64 -2.45 8.31
C HIS A 109 21.81 -3.24 8.88
N ARG A 110 22.99 -3.13 8.26
CA ARG A 110 24.19 -3.83 8.75
C ARG A 110 24.94 -2.95 9.75
N SER A 111 25.22 -3.49 10.93
CA SER A 111 25.98 -2.78 11.96
C SER A 111 27.35 -2.35 11.45
N GLY A 112 27.76 -1.13 11.81
CA GLY A 112 29.01 -0.51 11.37
C GLY A 112 28.98 0.19 10.00
N PHE A 113 27.85 0.14 9.28
CA PHE A 113 27.65 0.88 8.05
C PHE A 113 26.71 2.06 8.25
N THR A 114 26.87 3.10 7.44
CA THR A 114 25.89 4.19 7.35
C THR A 114 24.61 3.71 6.66
N HIS A 115 23.58 4.55 6.65
CA HIS A 115 22.26 4.16 6.14
C HIS A 115 22.15 4.38 4.63
N GLY A 116 21.53 3.42 3.96
CA GLY A 116 21.13 3.50 2.56
C GLY A 116 19.62 3.64 2.40
N ILE A 117 19.22 4.19 1.27
CA ILE A 117 17.82 4.26 0.86
C ILE A 117 17.61 3.38 -0.36
N ALA A 118 16.67 2.43 -0.25
CA ALA A 118 16.20 1.63 -1.37
C ALA A 118 14.82 2.09 -1.82
N GLU A 119 14.62 2.13 -3.13
CA GLU A 119 13.34 2.40 -3.77
C GLU A 119 12.97 1.24 -4.69
N PHE A 120 11.70 0.86 -4.68
CA PHE A 120 11.24 -0.30 -5.43
C PHE A 120 9.78 -0.18 -5.88
N GLY A 121 9.40 -0.96 -6.87
CA GLY A 121 8.03 -1.00 -7.36
C GLY A 121 7.89 -1.77 -8.67
N VAL A 122 6.79 -1.52 -9.37
CA VAL A 122 6.52 -2.09 -10.71
C VAL A 122 6.69 -1.04 -11.81
N TYR A 123 7.22 -1.50 -12.94
CA TYR A 123 7.43 -0.73 -14.16
C TYR A 123 6.87 -1.50 -15.35
N SER A 124 6.70 -0.79 -16.46
CA SER A 124 6.44 -1.42 -17.75
C SER A 124 7.75 -1.78 -18.43
N SER A 125 7.80 -2.96 -19.04
CA SER A 125 8.91 -3.37 -19.92
C SER A 125 9.17 -2.39 -21.07
N ASN A 126 8.17 -1.57 -21.43
CA ASN A 126 8.30 -0.53 -22.46
C ASN A 126 8.82 0.81 -21.91
N ALA A 127 8.92 0.97 -20.59
CA ALA A 127 9.27 2.23 -19.91
C ALA A 127 10.02 1.98 -18.59
N ILE A 128 11.08 1.17 -18.63
CA ILE A 128 11.92 0.90 -17.45
C ILE A 128 12.53 2.22 -16.94
N GLY A 129 12.41 2.47 -15.63
CA GLY A 129 12.93 3.68 -14.98
C GLY A 129 11.94 4.85 -14.89
N THR A 130 10.73 4.73 -15.48
CA THR A 130 9.62 5.66 -15.25
C THR A 130 8.66 5.10 -14.21
N ASP A 131 8.60 5.72 -13.03
CA ASP A 131 7.75 5.26 -11.93
C ASP A 131 6.27 5.25 -12.35
N LEU A 132 5.60 4.10 -12.20
CA LEU A 132 4.19 3.96 -12.57
C LEU A 132 3.23 4.31 -11.42
N GLY A 133 3.69 4.28 -10.17
CA GLY A 133 2.82 4.46 -9.00
C GLY A 133 3.58 4.95 -7.77
N THR A 134 3.03 4.66 -6.59
CA THR A 134 3.70 5.01 -5.34
C THR A 134 4.90 4.10 -5.15
N VAL A 135 6.08 4.70 -5.26
CA VAL A 135 7.36 4.02 -5.03
C VAL A 135 7.40 3.52 -3.59
N GLY A 136 7.66 2.22 -3.47
CA GLY A 136 8.02 1.59 -2.21
C GLY A 136 9.39 2.09 -1.80
N PHE A 137 9.60 2.25 -0.51
CA PHE A 137 10.79 2.91 0.01
C PHE A 137 11.20 2.24 1.31
N MET A 138 12.49 2.08 1.54
CA MET A 138 13.05 1.66 2.81
C MET A 138 14.18 2.60 3.19
N ASP A 139 14.05 3.21 4.36
CA ASP A 139 15.09 4.02 4.98
C ASP A 139 15.60 3.34 6.23
N LEU A 140 16.87 3.00 6.19
CA LEU A 140 17.54 2.31 7.29
C LEU A 140 17.94 3.27 8.42
N GLN A 141 17.69 4.59 8.32
CA GLN A 141 18.05 5.59 9.35
C GLN A 141 17.29 5.44 10.68
N GLY A 142 16.19 4.67 10.72
CA GLY A 142 15.34 4.50 11.90
C GLY A 142 15.72 3.34 12.84
N VAL A 143 16.89 2.70 12.67
CA VAL A 143 17.26 1.47 13.40
C VAL A 143 17.93 1.75 14.77
N TRP A 144 18.32 3.00 15.05
CA TRP A 144 18.99 3.32 16.32
C TRP A 144 18.06 3.27 17.53
N SER A 145 18.60 3.03 18.72
CA SER A 145 17.81 3.12 19.95
C SER A 145 17.28 4.54 20.14
N GLY A 146 15.96 4.69 20.33
CA GLY A 146 15.33 5.99 20.53
C GLY A 146 15.02 6.75 19.24
N SER A 147 14.85 6.07 18.10
CA SER A 147 14.33 6.73 16.88
C SER A 147 12.91 7.25 17.03
N GLY A 148 12.20 6.78 18.06
CA GLY A 148 10.75 6.96 18.20
C GLY A 148 9.95 5.99 17.32
N ASN A 149 10.62 5.07 16.62
CA ASN A 149 10.02 3.97 15.89
C ASN A 149 10.22 2.66 16.68
N PRO A 150 9.20 2.21 17.44
CA PRO A 150 9.31 0.98 18.23
C PRO A 150 9.53 -0.27 17.37
N ASP A 151 9.19 -0.21 16.08
CA ASP A 151 9.39 -1.33 15.14
C ASP A 151 10.83 -1.39 14.61
N GLY A 152 11.61 -0.31 14.76
CA GLY A 152 12.96 -0.20 14.21
C GLY A 152 14.09 -0.12 15.24
N ASP A 153 13.82 0.35 16.45
CA ASP A 153 14.83 0.47 17.50
C ASP A 153 15.55 -0.87 17.74
N ASP A 154 16.88 -0.83 17.68
CA ASP A 154 17.81 -1.94 17.94
C ASP A 154 17.67 -3.15 16.99
N MET A 155 17.08 -2.96 15.80
CA MET A 155 16.94 -4.01 14.76
C MET A 155 18.14 -4.13 13.81
N TYR A 156 19.36 -3.88 14.30
CA TYR A 156 20.57 -4.08 13.50
C TYR A 156 20.74 -5.55 13.12
N ASP A 157 21.25 -5.78 11.91
CA ASP A 157 21.64 -7.09 11.40
C ASP A 157 20.47 -8.10 11.27
N VAL A 158 19.22 -7.62 11.18
CA VAL A 158 18.05 -8.49 11.02
C VAL A 158 17.18 -8.06 9.84
N PHE A 159 16.91 -8.99 8.93
CA PHE A 159 15.98 -8.78 7.82
C PHE A 159 14.52 -8.73 8.29
N ARG A 160 13.79 -7.75 7.75
CA ARG A 160 12.37 -7.50 8.02
C ARG A 160 11.64 -7.10 6.75
N ASP A 161 10.48 -7.71 6.56
CA ASP A 161 9.55 -7.37 5.49
C ASP A 161 9.00 -5.96 5.68
N ALA A 162 8.92 -5.16 4.61
CA ALA A 162 8.37 -3.81 4.67
C ALA A 162 6.89 -3.79 5.10
N SER A 163 6.14 -4.86 4.88
CA SER A 163 4.73 -4.99 5.29
C SER A 163 4.47 -5.25 6.77
N VAL A 164 5.46 -5.74 7.52
CA VAL A 164 5.30 -6.06 8.95
C VAL A 164 5.45 -4.81 9.82
N LEU A 165 5.99 -3.73 9.26
CA LEU A 165 6.25 -2.48 9.95
C LEU A 165 4.93 -1.69 10.09
N GLN A 166 4.44 -1.51 11.33
CA GLN A 166 3.12 -0.94 11.60
C GLN A 166 3.14 0.58 11.63
N THR A 167 4.26 1.20 12.03
CA THR A 167 4.37 2.66 12.13
C THR A 167 5.04 3.25 10.88
N ILE A 168 4.22 3.61 9.89
CA ILE A 168 4.64 4.45 8.74
C ILE A 168 4.69 5.92 9.21
N GLY A 169 5.59 6.21 10.15
CA GLY A 169 5.94 7.57 10.58
C GLY A 169 7.09 8.14 9.75
N SER A 170 7.45 9.41 9.97
CA SER A 170 8.56 10.10 9.31
C SER A 170 9.93 9.51 9.71
N GLY A 171 10.22 8.29 9.23
CA GLY A 171 11.39 7.48 9.57
C GLY A 171 11.18 5.96 9.39
N ALA A 172 10.19 5.53 8.60
CA ALA A 172 9.83 4.12 8.43
C ALA A 172 10.95 3.30 7.78
N LEU A 173 11.25 2.14 8.39
CA LEU A 173 12.19 1.14 7.83
C LEU A 173 11.71 0.54 6.51
N GLY A 174 10.43 0.72 6.15
CA GLY A 174 9.88 0.25 4.88
C GLY A 174 8.43 0.65 4.64
N ARG A 175 8.10 0.85 3.36
CA ARG A 175 6.75 1.00 2.82
C ARG A 175 6.65 0.17 1.56
N THR A 176 5.65 -0.70 1.49
CA THR A 176 5.36 -1.47 0.25
C THR A 176 5.02 -0.52 -0.90
N SER A 177 5.45 -0.88 -2.12
CA SER A 177 5.00 -0.16 -3.33
C SER A 177 3.58 -0.58 -3.68
N LYS A 178 2.79 0.37 -4.20
CA LYS A 178 1.46 0.12 -4.74
C LYS A 178 1.28 0.84 -6.08
N PHE A 179 0.77 0.13 -7.07
CA PHE A 179 0.38 0.67 -8.36
C PHE A 179 -0.96 0.07 -8.79
N SER A 180 -1.97 0.91 -9.01
CA SER A 180 -3.29 0.49 -9.48
C SER A 180 -3.50 0.92 -10.92
N THR A 181 -4.05 0.02 -11.71
CA THR A 181 -4.38 0.24 -13.12
C THR A 181 -5.86 0.59 -13.24
N GLY A 182 -6.18 1.54 -14.13
CA GLY A 182 -7.56 1.80 -14.51
C GLY A 182 -8.06 0.85 -15.60
N SER A 183 -9.08 1.27 -16.34
CA SER A 183 -9.61 0.53 -17.50
C SER A 183 -8.62 0.38 -18.66
N THR A 184 -7.61 1.26 -18.72
CA THR A 184 -6.53 1.21 -19.72
C THR A 184 -5.18 1.01 -19.00
N PRO A 185 -4.71 -0.24 -18.83
CA PRO A 185 -3.44 -0.51 -18.18
C PRO A 185 -2.25 -0.10 -19.07
N PRO A 186 -1.04 0.09 -18.49
CA PRO A 186 0.18 0.26 -19.27
C PRO A 186 0.38 -0.90 -20.25
N THR A 187 0.97 -0.61 -21.41
CA THR A 187 1.39 -1.66 -22.35
C THR A 187 2.66 -2.36 -21.86
N GLY A 188 2.92 -3.57 -22.35
CA GLY A 188 4.12 -4.35 -21.99
C GLY A 188 3.92 -5.25 -20.77
N ASN A 189 5.02 -5.81 -20.29
CA ASN A 189 5.04 -6.71 -19.14
C ASN A 189 5.27 -5.94 -17.85
N VAL A 190 4.82 -6.54 -16.75
CA VAL A 190 5.15 -6.15 -15.39
C VAL A 190 6.64 -6.45 -15.13
N VAL A 191 7.37 -5.41 -14.78
CA VAL A 191 8.78 -5.48 -14.39
C VAL A 191 8.90 -5.09 -12.93
N VAL A 192 9.48 -5.95 -12.10
CA VAL A 192 9.90 -5.55 -10.75
C VAL A 192 11.22 -4.79 -10.87
N TYR A 193 11.31 -3.64 -10.23
CA TYR A 193 12.47 -2.76 -10.26
C TYR A 193 12.86 -2.38 -8.83
N ILE A 194 14.16 -2.41 -8.57
CA ILE A 194 14.71 -1.99 -7.28
C ILE A 194 15.96 -1.16 -7.55
N ARG A 195 16.09 -0.01 -6.88
CA ARG A 195 17.28 0.83 -6.93
C ARG A 195 17.75 1.25 -5.55
N LYS A 196 19.05 1.50 -5.45
CA LYS A 196 19.62 2.35 -4.41
C LYS A 196 19.44 3.81 -4.81
N ALA A 197 18.60 4.54 -4.09
CA ALA A 197 18.32 5.94 -4.38
C ALA A 197 19.42 6.86 -3.86
N SER A 198 19.90 6.64 -2.63
CA SER A 198 20.98 7.42 -2.02
C SER A 198 21.59 6.70 -0.81
N GLY A 199 22.65 7.29 -0.25
CA GLY A 199 23.23 6.89 1.04
C GLY A 199 24.27 5.79 0.92
N ALA A 200 24.42 4.99 1.97
CA ALA A 200 25.30 3.83 2.00
C ALA A 200 24.63 2.60 1.37
N ARG A 201 25.34 1.47 1.40
CA ARG A 201 24.84 0.16 1.02
C ARG A 201 23.42 -0.13 1.53
N VAL A 202 22.60 -0.71 0.65
CA VAL A 202 21.30 -1.31 1.02
C VAL A 202 21.40 -2.83 0.91
N ASN A 203 20.77 -3.54 1.85
CA ASN A 203 20.72 -5.00 1.90
C ASN A 203 19.26 -5.44 1.80
N LEU A 204 18.96 -6.30 0.84
CA LEU A 204 17.60 -6.59 0.38
C LEU A 204 17.40 -8.10 0.22
N ASP A 205 16.22 -8.59 0.54
CA ASP A 205 15.84 -9.99 0.44
C ASP A 205 14.32 -10.17 0.23
N ASN A 206 13.84 -11.40 0.00
CA ASN A 206 12.45 -11.83 0.08
C ASN A 206 11.44 -10.95 -0.69
N ILE A 207 11.71 -10.70 -1.98
CA ILE A 207 10.83 -9.88 -2.81
C ILE A 207 9.55 -10.63 -3.15
N ARG A 208 8.41 -9.96 -3.00
CA ARG A 208 7.09 -10.49 -3.33
C ARG A 208 6.32 -9.47 -4.16
N LEU A 209 5.58 -9.98 -5.15
CA LEU A 209 4.61 -9.21 -5.91
C LEU A 209 3.25 -9.89 -5.76
N ASP A 210 2.30 -9.15 -5.20
CA ASP A 210 0.91 -9.55 -5.10
C ASP A 210 0.07 -8.71 -6.05
N VAL A 211 -0.93 -9.33 -6.68
CA VAL A 211 -1.88 -8.68 -7.57
C VAL A 211 -3.29 -8.95 -7.08
N SER A 212 -4.06 -7.91 -6.84
CA SER A 212 -5.48 -8.00 -6.49
C SER A 212 -6.28 -7.07 -7.40
N PRO A 213 -7.61 -7.23 -7.52
CA PRO A 213 -8.44 -6.18 -8.07
C PRO A 213 -8.19 -4.85 -7.35
N SER A 214 -8.21 -3.78 -8.12
CA SER A 214 -8.25 -2.43 -7.60
C SER A 214 -9.67 -2.15 -7.17
N LEU A 215 -9.85 -1.83 -5.89
CA LEU A 215 -11.10 -1.25 -5.42
C LEU A 215 -11.33 0.02 -6.23
N LEU A 216 -12.42 0.06 -7.00
CA LEU A 216 -12.82 1.26 -7.71
C LEU A 216 -13.30 2.28 -6.65
N ALA A 217 -12.87 3.53 -6.78
CA ALA A 217 -13.26 4.54 -5.80
C ALA A 217 -14.77 4.75 -5.86
N GLY A 218 -15.46 4.67 -4.72
CA GLY A 218 -16.93 4.70 -4.66
C GLY A 218 -17.63 3.37 -4.89
N ASP A 219 -16.93 2.34 -5.40
CA ASP A 219 -17.41 0.97 -5.52
C ASP A 219 -17.29 0.29 -4.14
N VAL A 220 -18.44 0.02 -3.56
CA VAL A 220 -18.62 -0.50 -2.21
C VAL A 220 -18.58 -2.02 -2.25
N ASP A 221 -19.25 -2.65 -3.21
CA ASP A 221 -19.41 -4.10 -3.27
C ASP A 221 -18.37 -4.83 -4.14
N ASP A 222 -17.45 -4.08 -4.74
CA ASP A 222 -16.29 -4.54 -5.53
C ASP A 222 -16.72 -5.32 -6.79
N ASP A 223 -17.83 -4.91 -7.40
CA ASP A 223 -18.33 -5.51 -8.64
C ASP A 223 -17.77 -4.86 -9.93
N GLY A 224 -17.02 -3.77 -9.76
CA GLY A 224 -16.25 -3.11 -10.82
C GLY A 224 -16.95 -1.91 -11.44
N ASP A 225 -18.11 -1.48 -10.93
CA ASP A 225 -18.71 -0.20 -11.28
C ASP A 225 -19.08 0.66 -10.06
N VAL A 226 -19.59 1.88 -10.30
CA VAL A 226 -20.02 2.77 -9.22
C VAL A 226 -21.46 3.16 -9.49
N ASP A 227 -22.38 2.52 -8.81
CA ASP A 227 -23.79 2.59 -9.14
C ASP A 227 -24.70 2.82 -7.91
N LEU A 228 -25.97 2.40 -7.98
CA LEU A 228 -26.92 2.58 -6.88
C LEU A 228 -26.89 1.46 -5.86
N ASP A 229 -26.35 0.29 -6.17
CA ASP A 229 -26.18 -0.80 -5.21
C ASP A 229 -25.13 -0.43 -4.17
N ASP A 230 -24.07 0.27 -4.58
CA ASP A 230 -23.12 0.92 -3.67
C ASP A 230 -23.78 1.91 -2.72
N PHE A 231 -24.60 2.79 -3.29
CA PHE A 231 -25.33 3.79 -2.51
C PHE A 231 -26.31 3.13 -1.54
N ASN A 232 -26.95 2.04 -1.95
CA ASN A 232 -27.86 1.29 -1.09
C ASN A 232 -27.10 0.72 0.11
N ALA A 233 -25.90 0.17 -0.08
CA ALA A 233 -25.07 -0.31 1.02
C ALA A 233 -24.69 0.82 2.00
N ILE A 234 -24.28 1.99 1.51
CA ILE A 234 -23.99 3.18 2.33
C ILE A 234 -25.25 3.65 3.08
N ARG A 235 -26.39 3.74 2.38
CA ARG A 235 -27.67 4.18 2.95
C ARG A 235 -28.11 3.26 4.08
N ASP A 236 -28.04 1.95 3.85
CA ASP A 236 -28.60 0.94 4.75
C ASP A 236 -27.77 0.80 6.03
N HIS A 237 -26.49 1.18 5.99
CA HIS A 237 -25.58 1.15 7.15
C HIS A 237 -25.22 2.55 7.67
N PHE A 238 -25.85 3.62 7.17
CA PHE A 238 -25.47 4.99 7.50
C PHE A 238 -25.48 5.26 9.02
N ARG A 239 -24.37 5.81 9.53
CA ARG A 239 -24.05 6.06 10.95
C ARG A 239 -23.90 4.82 11.82
N THR A 240 -23.83 3.62 11.25
CA THR A 240 -23.54 2.38 11.98
C THR A 240 -22.05 2.03 11.92
N SER A 241 -21.57 1.27 12.90
CA SER A 241 -20.25 0.66 12.82
C SER A 241 -20.35 -0.64 12.03
N VAL A 242 -19.43 -0.82 11.09
CA VAL A 242 -19.36 -2.01 10.23
C VAL A 242 -17.94 -2.57 10.25
N ALA A 243 -17.80 -3.83 9.91
CA ALA A 243 -16.50 -4.52 9.90
C ALA A 243 -15.89 -4.66 8.49
N ALA A 244 -16.60 -4.20 7.46
CA ALA A 244 -16.21 -4.44 6.07
C ALA A 244 -16.67 -3.31 5.15
N ARG A 245 -15.85 -3.02 4.13
CA ARG A 245 -16.11 -2.03 3.08
C ARG A 245 -17.44 -2.25 2.39
N ASN A 246 -17.77 -3.50 2.02
CA ASN A 246 -19.00 -3.87 1.33
C ASN A 246 -20.29 -3.66 2.13
N LEU A 247 -20.19 -3.11 3.34
CA LEU A 247 -21.30 -2.61 4.12
C LEU A 247 -21.39 -1.07 4.06
N GLY A 248 -20.73 -0.40 3.11
CA GLY A 248 -20.78 1.05 2.90
C GLY A 248 -19.63 1.86 3.51
N ASP A 249 -18.60 1.22 4.06
CA ASP A 249 -17.44 1.89 4.69
C ASP A 249 -16.30 2.04 3.68
N LEU A 250 -16.44 3.00 2.78
CA LEU A 250 -15.47 3.30 1.72
C LEU A 250 -14.16 3.88 2.27
N THR A 251 -14.21 4.54 3.44
CA THR A 251 -13.04 5.14 4.08
C THR A 251 -12.27 4.19 5.00
N GLU A 252 -12.81 3.00 5.25
CA GLU A 252 -12.26 1.95 6.11
C GLU A 252 -12.00 2.43 7.55
N ASP A 253 -12.80 3.38 8.05
CA ASP A 253 -12.69 3.93 9.40
C ASP A 253 -13.51 3.14 10.45
N GLY A 254 -14.19 2.08 10.01
CA GLY A 254 -15.08 1.24 10.81
C GLY A 254 -16.47 1.81 10.98
N ARG A 255 -16.83 2.89 10.27
CA ARG A 255 -18.13 3.55 10.38
C ARG A 255 -18.57 4.21 9.07
N VAL A 256 -19.74 3.77 8.58
CA VAL A 256 -20.39 4.40 7.44
C VAL A 256 -20.92 5.79 7.79
N GLY A 257 -20.50 6.81 7.04
CA GLY A 257 -20.80 8.20 7.30
C GLY A 257 -20.84 9.09 6.05
N PHE A 258 -20.72 10.40 6.28
CA PHE A 258 -20.77 11.38 5.21
C PHE A 258 -19.51 11.39 4.34
N ASP A 259 -18.40 10.89 4.85
CA ASP A 259 -17.16 10.81 4.09
C ASP A 259 -17.24 9.67 3.06
N ASP A 260 -17.80 8.51 3.43
CA ASP A 260 -18.09 7.41 2.48
C ASP A 260 -19.10 7.85 1.42
N PHE A 261 -20.23 8.45 1.83
CA PHE A 261 -21.19 8.98 0.86
C PHE A 261 -20.56 10.00 -0.09
N ARG A 262 -19.65 10.85 0.40
CA ARG A 262 -18.96 11.84 -0.44
C ARG A 262 -18.03 11.15 -1.44
N GLU A 263 -17.31 10.11 -1.02
CA GLU A 263 -16.47 9.31 -1.91
C GLU A 263 -17.29 8.67 -3.02
N TRP A 264 -18.36 7.93 -2.68
CA TRP A 264 -19.28 7.38 -3.68
C TRP A 264 -19.81 8.46 -4.62
N LYS A 265 -20.31 9.57 -4.05
CA LYS A 265 -20.95 10.65 -4.81
C LYS A 265 -20.02 11.29 -5.84
N ASN A 266 -18.74 11.42 -5.49
CA ASN A 266 -17.71 11.98 -6.35
C ASN A 266 -17.36 11.07 -7.53
N ASN A 267 -17.56 9.75 -7.39
CA ASN A 267 -17.23 8.76 -8.40
C ASN A 267 -18.44 8.23 -9.18
N TYR A 268 -19.66 8.39 -8.66
CA TYR A 268 -20.90 8.00 -9.32
C TYR A 268 -21.09 8.76 -10.65
N PRO A 269 -21.06 8.08 -11.81
CA PRO A 269 -20.95 8.72 -13.13
C PRO A 269 -22.29 9.25 -13.66
N PHE A 270 -23.40 8.95 -12.98
CA PHE A 270 -24.75 9.31 -13.43
C PHE A 270 -25.32 10.54 -12.70
N PRO A 271 -26.31 11.24 -13.29
CA PRO A 271 -27.06 12.28 -12.60
C PRO A 271 -27.76 11.76 -11.35
N LEU A 272 -27.86 12.58 -10.31
CA LEU A 272 -28.58 12.23 -9.06
C LEU A 272 -30.11 12.32 -9.17
N THR A 273 -30.65 12.54 -10.36
CA THR A 273 -32.08 12.78 -10.53
C THR A 273 -32.88 11.56 -10.09
N GLY A 274 -33.75 11.73 -9.09
CA GLY A 274 -34.61 10.66 -8.59
C GLY A 274 -34.06 9.88 -7.38
N LEU A 275 -32.84 10.16 -6.90
CA LEU A 275 -32.34 9.56 -5.67
C LEU A 275 -33.10 10.08 -4.43
N ASN A 276 -33.49 9.15 -3.57
CA ASN A 276 -34.02 9.49 -2.25
C ASN A 276 -32.88 9.72 -1.25
N LEU A 277 -32.56 11.00 -1.01
CA LEU A 277 -31.53 11.41 -0.05
C LEU A 277 -32.09 11.74 1.35
N ALA A 278 -33.33 11.32 1.66
CA ALA A 278 -33.96 11.63 2.94
C ALA A 278 -33.20 11.08 4.16
N PHE A 279 -32.43 9.99 3.99
CA PHE A 279 -31.61 9.43 5.06
C PHE A 279 -30.49 10.40 5.53
N LEU A 280 -29.99 11.27 4.64
CA LEU A 280 -29.04 12.33 5.01
C LEU A 280 -29.67 13.41 5.90
N GLN A 281 -31.00 13.54 5.88
CA GLN A 281 -31.78 14.45 6.71
C GLN A 281 -32.13 13.88 8.08
N GLY A 282 -31.67 12.66 8.43
CA GLY A 282 -31.82 12.02 9.74
C GLY A 282 -31.07 12.71 10.89
N VAL A 283 -30.83 14.02 10.79
CA VAL A 283 -30.61 14.87 11.97
C VAL A 283 -32.01 15.20 12.48
N PRO A 284 -32.46 14.65 13.62
CA PRO A 284 -33.70 15.11 14.24
C PRO A 284 -33.62 16.63 14.28
N GLU A 285 -34.58 17.33 13.66
CA GLU A 285 -34.63 18.79 13.76
C GLU A 285 -34.42 19.12 15.22
N PRO A 286 -33.37 19.89 15.54
CA PRO A 286 -32.80 19.80 16.85
C PRO A 286 -33.88 20.16 17.85
N ALA A 287 -33.89 19.43 18.95
CA ALA A 287 -34.71 19.75 20.11
C ALA A 287 -34.52 21.22 20.54
N SER A 288 -33.63 22.01 19.91
CA SER A 288 -33.69 23.46 19.76
C SER A 288 -35.08 24.06 19.78
N TRP A 289 -36.08 23.59 19.03
CA TRP A 289 -37.43 24.18 19.12
C TRP A 289 -38.07 23.92 20.49
N THR A 290 -37.91 22.71 21.02
CA THR A 290 -38.37 22.32 22.35
C THR A 290 -37.61 23.04 23.46
N LEU A 291 -36.29 23.22 23.32
CA LEU A 291 -35.40 23.95 24.24
C LEU A 291 -35.68 25.45 24.19
N CYS A 292 -35.92 26.01 23.00
CA CYS A 292 -36.32 27.40 22.83
C CYS A 292 -37.71 27.64 23.44
N GLY A 293 -38.64 26.69 23.25
CA GLY A 293 -39.94 26.68 23.92
C GLY A 293 -39.84 26.61 25.44
N LEU A 294 -38.97 25.74 25.98
CA LEU A 294 -38.72 25.65 27.43
C LEU A 294 -38.07 26.93 27.98
N ALA A 295 -37.08 27.47 27.29
CA ALA A 295 -36.41 28.71 27.67
C ALA A 295 -37.38 29.90 27.70
N LEU A 296 -38.26 30.01 26.69
CA LEU A 296 -39.32 31.02 26.66
C LEU A 296 -40.33 30.82 27.80
N SER A 297 -40.70 29.57 28.09
CA SER A 297 -41.62 29.23 29.18
C SER A 297 -41.06 29.61 30.55
N VAL A 298 -39.77 29.34 30.79
CA VAL A 298 -39.06 29.73 32.01
C VAL A 298 -38.94 31.25 32.10
N ALA A 299 -38.56 31.94 31.01
CA ALA A 299 -38.42 33.40 30.99
C ALA A 299 -39.76 34.11 31.24
N CYS A 300 -40.85 33.63 30.63
CA CYS A 300 -42.22 34.14 30.87
C CYS A 300 -42.69 33.85 32.30
N GLY A 301 -42.39 32.66 32.84
CA GLY A 301 -42.70 32.30 34.22
C GLY A 301 -41.97 33.17 35.25
N TYR A 302 -40.69 33.47 35.01
CA TYR A 302 -39.87 34.30 35.90
C TYR A 302 -40.37 35.74 35.98
N ARG A 303 -40.78 36.35 34.84
CA ARG A 303 -41.35 37.71 34.82
C ARG A 303 -42.65 37.81 35.65
N ARG A 304 -43.49 36.77 35.65
CA ARG A 304 -44.75 36.76 36.41
C ARG A 304 -44.52 36.69 37.92
N PHE A 305 -43.50 35.96 38.38
CA PHE A 305 -43.16 35.89 39.81
C PHE A 305 -42.47 37.15 40.33
N ALA A 306 -41.59 37.78 39.54
CA ALA A 306 -40.88 38.99 39.95
C ALA A 306 -41.83 40.20 40.15
N GLY A 307 -42.88 40.33 39.35
CA GLY A 307 -43.88 41.41 39.49
C GLY A 307 -44.76 41.33 40.74
N ARG A 308 -44.87 40.15 41.37
CA ARG A 308 -45.76 39.92 42.53
C ARG A 308 -45.15 40.25 43.90
N ARG A 309 -43.84 40.51 43.97
CA ARG A 309 -43.12 40.80 45.23
C ARG A 309 -42.95 42.31 45.53
N ARG A 310 -43.62 43.20 44.79
CA ARG A 310 -43.49 44.66 44.94
C ARG A 310 -44.76 45.38 45.46
N ASN A 311 -45.74 44.65 45.99
CA ASN A 311 -46.90 45.22 46.68
C ASN A 311 -46.92 44.76 48.14
#